data_AF-A0A846WZM9-F1
#
_entry.id   AF-A0A846WZM9-F1
#
_cell.length_a   1.000
_cell.length_b   1.000
_cell.length_c   1.000
_cell.angle_alpha   90.00
_cell.angle_beta   90.00
_cell.angle_gamma   90.00
#
_symmetry.space_group_name_H-M   'P 1'
#
loop_
_entity.id
_entity.type
_entity.pdbx_description
1 polymer ?
#
loop_
_entity_poly.entity_id
_entity_poly.type
_entity_poly.pdbx_seq_one_letter_code
_entity_poly.pdbx_strand_id
1 'polypeptide(L)'
;MVVMETVENSDRLIDRPTAQRTPPMRPPLSAREVEVLLAWFASDSKEGAASRLFISPATVATHIARVRAKYTAAHRDARSKTALFARMLEDGYTDLRDW
;
A
#
# COMPACT_ATOMS: atom_id res chain seq x y z
N MET A 1 52.39 -40.03 -13.24
CA MET A 1 51.62 -40.56 -14.40
C MET A 1 50.75 -41.66 -13.84
N VAL A 2 49.50 -41.43 -13.45
CA VAL A 2 48.34 -40.99 -14.25
C VAL A 2 47.45 -40.04 -13.41
N VAL A 3 47.02 -38.94 -14.02
CA VAL A 3 45.89 -38.12 -13.57
C VAL A 3 44.60 -38.77 -14.09
N MET A 4 43.59 -38.91 -13.23
CA MET A 4 42.19 -38.91 -13.65
C MET A 4 41.38 -38.10 -12.64
N GLU A 5 40.62 -37.19 -13.23
CA GLU A 5 39.97 -36.01 -12.71
C GLU A 5 38.58 -36.33 -12.15
N THR A 6 38.00 -35.35 -11.47
CA THR A 6 36.56 -35.12 -11.37
C THR A 6 35.76 -35.96 -10.36
N VAL A 7 35.47 -35.34 -9.23
CA VAL A 7 34.08 -34.97 -8.92
C VAL A 7 34.07 -33.61 -8.22
N GLU A 8 33.88 -32.58 -9.03
CA GLU A 8 33.29 -31.32 -8.61
C GLU A 8 31.95 -31.56 -7.88
N ASN A 9 31.55 -30.52 -7.15
CA ASN A 9 30.16 -30.16 -6.93
C ASN A 9 29.54 -30.61 -5.60
N SER A 10 29.94 -29.90 -4.53
CA SER A 10 29.10 -29.70 -3.34
C SER A 10 28.83 -28.21 -3.09
N ASP A 11 28.68 -27.44 -4.16
CA ASP A 11 28.15 -26.07 -4.10
C ASP A 11 26.64 -26.07 -4.40
N ARG A 12 25.85 -26.72 -3.53
CA ARG A 12 24.39 -26.51 -3.50
C ARG A 12 24.08 -25.26 -2.68
N LEU A 13 24.59 -24.13 -3.17
CA LEU A 13 24.14 -22.80 -2.81
C LEU A 13 22.75 -22.60 -3.45
N ILE A 14 21.72 -22.64 -2.60
CA ILE A 14 20.43 -21.91 -2.74
C ILE A 14 19.89 -21.78 -4.18
N ASP A 15 18.99 -22.68 -4.55
CA ASP A 15 17.87 -22.28 -5.39
C ASP A 15 16.58 -22.43 -4.58
N ARG A 16 16.39 -21.49 -3.64
CA ARG A 16 15.06 -21.27 -3.07
C ARG A 16 14.29 -20.62 -4.22
N PRO A 17 13.23 -21.23 -4.78
CA PRO A 17 12.48 -20.61 -5.85
C PRO A 17 12.00 -19.26 -5.32
N THR A 18 12.62 -18.18 -5.80
CA THR A 18 12.13 -16.83 -5.54
C THR A 18 10.80 -16.78 -6.24
N ALA A 19 9.73 -17.13 -5.51
CA ALA A 19 8.37 -16.95 -5.95
C ALA A 19 8.33 -15.56 -6.58
N GLN A 20 8.04 -15.50 -7.88
CA GLN A 20 8.05 -14.28 -8.65
C GLN A 20 7.21 -13.26 -7.88
N ARG A 21 7.86 -12.29 -7.24
CA ARG A 21 7.16 -11.24 -6.50
C ARG A 21 6.53 -10.38 -7.58
N THR A 22 5.30 -10.69 -7.97
CA THR A 22 4.49 -9.74 -8.73
C THR A 22 4.54 -8.43 -7.95
N PRO A 23 5.04 -7.33 -8.54
CA PRO A 23 5.17 -6.08 -7.81
C PRO A 23 3.79 -5.72 -7.26
N PRO A 24 3.68 -5.39 -5.96
CA PRO A 24 2.39 -5.13 -5.35
C PRO A 24 1.72 -3.97 -6.09
N MET A 25 0.62 -4.28 -6.79
CA MET A 25 -0.04 -3.32 -7.67
C MET A 25 -0.58 -2.15 -6.85
N ARG A 26 -0.17 -0.93 -7.19
CA ARG A 26 -0.77 0.29 -6.65
C ARG A 26 -2.27 0.29 -6.97
N PRO A 27 -3.17 0.30 -5.99
CA PRO A 27 -4.60 0.35 -6.27
C PRO A 27 -4.95 1.69 -6.91
N PRO A 28 -5.77 1.72 -7.98
CA PRO A 28 -6.18 2.96 -8.62
C PRO A 28 -7.22 3.69 -7.75
N LEU A 29 -6.81 4.79 -7.13
CA LEU A 29 -7.70 5.67 -6.38
C LEU A 29 -8.21 6.79 -7.31
N SER A 30 -9.50 7.12 -7.20
CA SER A 30 -10.06 8.27 -7.92
C SER A 30 -9.59 9.57 -7.30
N ALA A 31 -9.62 10.67 -8.06
CA ALA A 31 -9.28 12.00 -7.54
C ALA A 31 -10.08 12.34 -6.27
N ARG A 32 -11.39 12.05 -6.26
CA ARG A 32 -12.25 12.30 -5.09
C ARG A 32 -11.90 11.42 -3.90
N GLU A 33 -11.49 10.17 -4.11
CA GLU A 33 -11.03 9.31 -3.02
C GLU A 33 -9.73 9.85 -2.41
N VAL A 34 -8.77 10.27 -3.24
CA VAL A 34 -7.52 10.87 -2.74
C VAL A 34 -7.82 12.13 -1.93
N GLU A 35 -8.62 13.05 -2.47
CA GLU A 35 -9.01 14.30 -1.80
C GLU A 35 -9.65 14.05 -0.43
N VAL A 36 -10.61 13.12 -0.35
CA VAL A 36 -11.29 12.78 0.92
C VAL A 36 -10.32 12.18 1.94
N LEU A 37 -9.39 11.35 1.50
CA LEU A 37 -8.40 10.73 2.39
C LEU A 37 -7.41 11.77 2.91
N LEU A 38 -6.91 12.69 2.06
CA LEU A 38 -6.04 13.78 2.49
C LEU A 38 -6.74 14.70 3.51
N ALA A 39 -7.98 15.12 3.25
CA ALA A 39 -8.73 15.91 4.21
C ALA A 39 -8.93 15.18 5.56
N TRP A 40 -9.14 13.86 5.52
CA TRP A 40 -9.28 13.04 6.73
C TRP A 40 -7.97 12.82 7.47
N PHE A 41 -6.84 12.69 6.77
CA PHE A 41 -5.54 12.63 7.42
C PHE A 41 -5.22 13.94 8.16
N ALA A 42 -5.61 15.09 7.61
CA ALA A 42 -5.44 16.44 8.18
C ALA A 42 -6.48 16.84 9.23
N SER A 43 -7.30 15.89 9.68
CA SER A 43 -8.37 16.14 10.65
C SER A 43 -8.34 15.07 11.76
N ASP A 44 -8.69 15.43 12.98
CA ASP A 44 -8.75 14.46 14.10
C ASP A 44 -9.90 13.47 13.97
N SER A 45 -10.93 13.82 13.19
CA SER A 45 -12.17 13.05 13.07
C SER A 45 -12.73 13.01 11.64
N LYS A 46 -13.73 12.17 11.40
CA LYS A 46 -14.45 12.14 10.11
C LYS A 46 -15.33 13.38 9.95
N GLU A 47 -15.84 13.90 11.06
CA GLU A 47 -16.65 15.11 11.17
C GLU A 47 -15.84 16.34 10.73
N GLY A 48 -14.59 16.46 11.20
CA GLY A 48 -13.69 17.54 10.78
C GLY A 48 -13.39 17.50 9.28
N ALA A 49 -13.09 16.32 8.74
CA ALA A 49 -12.86 16.13 7.31
C ALA A 49 -14.11 16.45 6.48
N ALA A 50 -15.27 15.99 6.94
CA ALA A 50 -16.56 16.21 6.31
C ALA A 50 -16.92 17.71 6.25
N SER A 51 -16.69 18.43 7.35
CA SER A 51 -16.88 19.87 7.43
C SER A 51 -16.01 20.62 6.41
N ARG A 52 -14.71 20.28 6.30
CA ARG A 52 -13.79 20.90 5.33
C ARG A 52 -14.21 20.67 3.88
N LEU A 53 -14.80 19.52 3.58
CA LEU A 53 -15.19 19.11 2.22
C LEU A 53 -16.67 19.34 1.91
N PHE A 54 -17.43 19.95 2.81
CA PHE A 54 -18.87 20.18 2.69
C PHE A 54 -19.68 18.92 2.31
N ILE A 55 -19.34 17.78 2.93
CA ILE A 55 -20.06 16.49 2.78
C ILE A 55 -20.47 15.93 4.14
N SER A 56 -21.16 14.80 4.16
CA SER A 56 -21.50 14.12 5.43
C SER A 56 -20.34 13.26 5.96
N PRO A 57 -20.23 13.06 7.30
CA PRO A 57 -19.29 12.10 7.87
C PRO A 57 -19.51 10.66 7.38
N ALA A 58 -20.76 10.30 7.06
CA ALA A 58 -21.10 9.00 6.46
C ALA A 58 -20.52 8.84 5.04
N THR A 59 -20.50 9.93 4.25
CA THR A 59 -19.84 9.96 2.94
C THR A 59 -18.33 9.75 3.08
N VAL A 60 -17.68 10.42 4.05
CA VAL A 60 -16.25 10.19 4.35
C VAL A 60 -16.00 8.72 4.72
N ALA A 61 -16.82 8.14 5.62
CA ALA A 61 -16.71 6.74 6.00
C ALA A 61 -16.85 5.79 4.80
N THR A 62 -17.76 6.09 3.87
CA THR A 62 -17.97 5.32 2.64
C THR A 62 -16.74 5.36 1.74
N HIS A 63 -16.12 6.53 1.56
CA HIS A 63 -14.88 6.66 0.79
C HIS A 63 -13.73 5.86 1.44
N ILE A 64 -13.55 5.97 2.77
CA ILE A 64 -12.53 5.19 3.50
C ILE A 64 -12.74 3.68 3.30
N ALA A 65 -13.98 3.19 3.41
CA ALA A 65 -14.29 1.79 3.22
C ALA A 65 -13.97 1.30 1.80
N ARG A 66 -14.33 2.09 0.77
CA ARG A 66 -14.02 1.78 -0.64
C ARG A 66 -12.51 1.75 -0.91
N VAL A 67 -11.77 2.74 -0.40
CA VAL A 67 -10.31 2.79 -0.54
C VAL A 67 -9.65 1.58 0.14
N ARG A 68 -10.09 1.23 1.36
CA ARG A 68 -9.60 0.03 2.06
C ARG A 68 -9.87 -1.25 1.26
N ALA A 69 -11.06 -1.39 0.68
CA ALA A 69 -11.39 -2.53 -0.16
C ALA A 69 -10.46 -2.63 -1.39
N LYS A 70 -10.08 -1.50 -2.01
CA LYS A 70 -9.11 -1.47 -3.10
C LYS A 70 -7.72 -1.94 -2.66
N TYR A 71 -7.26 -1.50 -1.49
CA TYR A 71 -5.99 -1.97 -0.91
C TYR A 71 -6.03 -3.45 -0.56
N THR A 72 -7.13 -3.95 -0.01
CA THR A 72 -7.32 -5.39 0.25
C THR A 72 -7.31 -6.22 -1.03
N ALA A 73 -7.99 -5.76 -2.09
CA ALA A 73 -7.96 -6.42 -3.40
C ALA A 73 -6.55 -6.44 -4.03
N ALA A 74 -5.71 -5.47 -3.70
CA ALA A 74 -4.30 -5.44 -4.08
C ALA A 74 -3.37 -6.21 -3.12
N HIS A 75 -3.92 -6.98 -2.16
CA HIS A 75 -3.18 -7.70 -1.12
C HIS A 75 -2.29 -6.79 -0.24
N ARG A 76 -2.71 -5.54 -0.03
CA ARG A 76 -2.00 -4.51 0.77
C ARG A 76 -2.91 -3.92 1.85
N ASP A 77 -3.55 -4.76 2.65
CA ASP A 77 -4.47 -4.37 3.73
C ASP A 77 -3.99 -3.18 4.58
N ALA A 78 -4.89 -2.21 4.82
CA ALA A 78 -4.62 -1.01 5.61
C ALA A 78 -5.80 -0.68 6.55
N ARG A 79 -5.82 -1.33 7.73
CA ARG A 79 -6.98 -1.34 8.64
C ARG A 79 -7.06 -0.16 9.60
N SER A 80 -5.96 0.57 9.82
CA SER A 80 -5.92 1.78 10.65
C SER A 80 -5.79 3.05 9.79
N LYS A 81 -6.02 4.22 10.39
CA LYS A 81 -5.79 5.52 9.71
C LYS A 81 -4.32 5.66 9.30
N THR A 82 -3.41 5.36 10.23
CA THR A 82 -1.96 5.42 10.02
C THR A 82 -1.47 4.43 8.97
N ALA A 83 -1.97 3.18 8.97
CA ALA A 83 -1.59 2.20 7.96
C ALA A 83 -2.04 2.64 6.56
N LEU A 84 -3.22 3.26 6.46
CA LEU A 84 -3.72 3.75 5.18
C LEU A 84 -2.95 4.98 4.68
N PHE A 85 -2.55 5.87 5.60
CA PHE A 85 -1.66 6.98 5.28
C PHE A 85 -0.30 6.51 4.78
N ALA A 86 0.32 5.56 5.48
CA ALA A 86 1.60 4.96 5.05
C ALA A 86 1.51 4.36 3.64
N ARG A 87 0.42 3.65 3.31
CA ARG A 87 0.20 3.15 1.94
C ARG A 87 0.09 4.27 0.91
N MET A 88 -0.59 5.37 1.23
CA MET A 88 -0.71 6.50 0.32
C MET A 88 0.62 7.23 0.10
N LEU A 89 1.50 7.27 1.11
CA LEU A 89 2.88 7.75 0.97
C LEU A 89 3.70 6.82 0.06
N GLU A 90 3.69 5.52 0.33
CA GLU A 90 4.39 4.51 -0.48
C GLU A 90 3.96 4.55 -1.96
N ASP A 91 2.69 4.83 -2.21
CA ASP A 91 2.09 4.85 -3.55
C ASP A 91 2.18 6.23 -4.23
N GLY A 92 2.76 7.24 -3.56
CA GLY A 92 2.95 8.58 -4.13
C GLY A 92 1.65 9.35 -4.35
N TYR A 93 0.63 9.13 -3.51
CA TYR A 93 -0.59 9.95 -3.49
C TYR A 93 -0.42 11.25 -2.68
N THR A 94 0.61 11.31 -1.83
CA THR A 94 1.03 12.49 -1.04
C THR A 94 2.49 12.27 -0.63
N ASP A 95 3.16 13.33 -0.18
CA ASP A 95 4.52 13.28 0.33
C ASP A 95 4.55 13.74 1.80
N LEU A 96 5.49 13.24 2.60
CA LEU A 96 5.63 13.66 3.99
C LEU A 96 5.92 15.15 4.15
N ARG A 97 6.51 15.79 3.12
CA ARG A 97 6.78 17.24 3.09
C ARG A 97 5.51 18.11 3.03
N ASP A 98 4.35 17.51 2.72
CA ASP A 98 3.07 18.22 2.65
C ASP A 98 2.35 18.31 4.02
N TRP A 99 2.94 17.77 5.09
CA TRP A 99 2.34 17.57 6.42
C TRP A 99 3.16 18.20 7.54
#